data_AF-K2ED93-F1
#
_entry.id   AF-K2ED93-F1
#
_cell.length_a   1.000
_cell.length_b   1.000
_cell.length_c   1.000
_cell.angle_alpha   90.00
_cell.angle_beta   90.00
_cell.angle_gamma   90.00
#
_symmetry.space_group_name_H-M   'P 1'
#
loop_
_entity.id
_entity.type
_entity.pdbx_description
1 polymer ?
#
loop_
_entity_poly.entity_id
_entity_poly.type
_entity_poly.pdbx_seq_one_letter_code
_entity_poly.pdbx_strand_id
1 'polypeptide(L)'
;MNLHKKMEETISLKDSLSIRKESSYLIISNKKKCAKLIIQSDLNENDIIDIFISLHVVLEVGLNALFRHLSLMSIKKDVDEFEIIENIDGINFIDKTILFIYNSKFEFGDNVADASKYHSIIGTIKNFAAMRNKLLHGHSISTIFDGERNKHSGLKKNITLENLEEQIRKFRFIFDGMRFFLDCLDSSLAQDGKESFKRAYLNDDFLPHLSIL
;
A
#
# COMPACT_ATOMS: atom_id res chain seq x y z
N MET A 1 15.83 -34.85 24.28
CA MET A 1 14.89 -34.19 23.36
C MET A 1 14.70 -32.75 23.86
N ASN A 2 14.73 -31.72 22.99
CA ASN A 2 14.38 -30.31 23.27
C ASN A 2 15.47 -29.29 23.69
N LEU A 3 16.62 -29.27 23.02
CA LEU A 3 17.48 -28.06 22.96
C LEU A 3 17.59 -27.54 21.51
N HIS A 4 17.84 -28.44 20.55
CA HIS A 4 17.83 -28.13 19.12
C HIS A 4 16.47 -27.55 18.65
N LYS A 5 15.37 -28.23 18.99
CA LYS A 5 14.01 -27.79 18.64
C LYS A 5 13.65 -26.41 19.22
N LYS A 6 14.08 -26.14 20.46
CA LYS A 6 13.90 -24.85 21.14
C LYS A 6 14.74 -23.74 20.49
N MET A 7 15.96 -24.05 20.05
CA MET A 7 16.82 -23.10 19.33
C MET A 7 16.27 -22.78 17.93
N GLU A 8 15.81 -23.77 17.17
CA GLU A 8 15.18 -23.59 15.86
C GLU A 8 13.91 -22.73 15.96
N GLU A 9 13.02 -23.03 16.92
CA GLU A 9 11.84 -22.20 17.21
C GLU A 9 12.23 -20.76 17.61
N THR A 10 13.31 -20.58 18.39
CA THR A 10 13.76 -19.26 18.83
C THR A 10 14.39 -18.44 17.69
N ILE A 11 15.04 -19.09 16.72
CA ILE A 11 15.64 -18.43 15.55
C ILE A 11 14.53 -18.03 14.56
N SER A 12 13.59 -18.93 14.25
CA SER A 12 12.43 -18.64 13.38
C SER A 12 11.55 -17.49 13.91
N LEU A 13 11.31 -17.45 15.23
CA LEU A 13 10.58 -16.34 15.87
C LEU A 13 11.34 -15.01 15.77
N LYS A 14 12.68 -15.01 15.88
CA LYS A 14 13.49 -13.80 15.76
C LYS A 14 13.50 -13.26 14.34
N ASP A 15 13.54 -14.13 13.34
CA ASP A 15 13.59 -13.75 11.93
C ASP A 15 12.22 -13.25 11.45
N SER A 16 11.12 -13.91 11.84
CA SER A 16 9.76 -13.39 11.60
C SER A 16 9.52 -12.05 12.30
N LEU A 17 10.10 -11.83 13.49
CA LEU A 17 10.10 -10.53 14.17
C LEU A 17 10.98 -9.48 13.48
N SER A 18 12.09 -9.87 12.85
CA SER A 18 12.98 -8.93 12.13
C SER A 18 12.34 -8.46 10.82
N ILE A 19 11.77 -9.37 10.02
CA ILE A 19 11.04 -9.07 8.77
C ILE A 19 9.84 -8.14 9.05
N ARG A 20 9.13 -8.36 10.17
CA ARG A 20 8.06 -7.47 10.65
C ARG A 20 8.57 -6.06 10.94
N LYS A 21 9.77 -5.93 11.52
CA LYS A 21 10.38 -4.62 11.82
C LYS A 21 10.83 -3.89 10.55
N GLU A 22 11.39 -4.59 9.57
CA GLU A 22 11.89 -3.98 8.33
C GLU A 22 10.76 -3.45 7.43
N SER A 23 9.71 -4.24 7.23
CA SER A 23 8.52 -3.79 6.48
C SER A 23 7.86 -2.59 7.16
N SER A 24 7.78 -2.62 8.50
CA SER A 24 7.27 -1.50 9.30
C SER A 24 8.15 -0.25 9.18
N TYR A 25 9.47 -0.40 9.13
CA TYR A 25 10.40 0.72 8.96
C TYR A 25 10.19 1.44 7.62
N LEU A 26 10.07 0.69 6.51
CA LEU A 26 9.81 1.27 5.19
C LEU A 26 8.49 2.04 5.16
N ILE A 27 7.42 1.48 5.75
CA ILE A 27 6.13 2.16 5.85
C ILE A 27 6.26 3.44 6.68
N ILE A 28 6.82 3.36 7.90
CA ILE A 28 6.91 4.49 8.82
C ILE A 28 7.78 5.62 8.27
N SER A 29 8.94 5.28 7.68
CA SER A 29 9.86 6.27 7.12
C SER A 29 9.24 7.01 5.93
N ASN A 30 8.54 6.32 5.02
CA ASN A 30 7.87 6.95 3.89
C ASN A 30 6.64 7.77 4.31
N LYS A 31 5.87 7.32 5.32
CA LYS A 31 4.80 8.14 5.92
C LYS A 31 5.35 9.46 6.47
N LYS A 32 6.46 9.41 7.23
CA LYS A 32 7.13 10.61 7.74
C LYS A 32 7.65 11.51 6.63
N LYS A 33 8.21 10.94 5.56
CA LYS A 33 8.68 11.68 4.38
C LYS A 33 7.53 12.41 3.71
N CYS A 34 6.41 11.73 3.42
CA CYS A 34 5.19 12.36 2.89
C CYS A 34 4.70 13.50 3.78
N ALA A 35 4.51 13.23 5.08
CA ALA A 35 4.01 14.23 6.03
C ALA A 35 4.90 15.48 6.06
N LYS A 36 6.23 15.29 6.06
CA LYS A 36 7.19 16.39 6.06
C LYS A 36 7.13 17.23 4.78
N LEU A 37 7.06 16.57 3.61
CA LEU A 37 7.06 17.27 2.33
C LEU A 37 5.75 18.01 2.10
N ILE A 38 4.61 17.37 2.34
CA ILE A 38 3.29 17.95 2.03
C ILE A 38 2.99 19.23 2.85
N ILE A 39 3.58 19.38 4.04
CA ILE A 39 3.40 20.58 4.88
C ILE A 39 4.19 21.79 4.34
N GLN A 40 5.09 21.60 3.38
CA GLN A 40 5.86 22.69 2.79
C GLN A 40 5.01 23.50 1.82
N SER A 41 5.06 24.84 1.93
CA SER A 41 4.23 25.75 1.14
C SER A 41 4.60 25.84 -0.33
N ASP A 42 5.85 25.53 -0.69
CA ASP A 42 6.36 25.59 -2.07
C ASP A 42 6.95 24.22 -2.49
N LEU A 43 6.07 23.29 -2.82
CA LEU A 43 6.46 21.98 -3.37
C LEU A 43 7.03 22.14 -4.79
N ASN A 44 8.30 21.76 -4.97
CA ASN A 44 8.89 21.68 -6.31
C ASN A 44 8.62 20.32 -6.97
N GLU A 45 8.98 20.18 -8.25
CA GLU A 45 8.78 18.94 -9.02
C GLU A 45 9.43 17.71 -8.35
N ASN A 46 10.62 17.84 -7.76
CA ASN A 46 11.28 16.74 -7.09
C ASN A 46 10.54 16.34 -5.80
N ASP A 47 10.00 17.31 -5.06
CA ASP A 47 9.20 17.03 -3.88
C ASP A 47 7.92 16.26 -4.25
N ILE A 48 7.26 16.65 -5.35
CA ILE A 48 6.07 15.96 -5.86
C ILE A 48 6.41 14.51 -6.28
N ILE A 49 7.52 14.31 -7.01
CA ILE A 49 8.00 12.96 -7.36
C ILE A 49 8.26 12.13 -6.11
N ASP A 50 8.92 12.72 -5.12
CA ASP A 50 9.25 12.06 -3.86
C ASP A 50 8.01 11.66 -3.07
N ILE A 51 6.98 12.52 -3.06
CA ILE A 51 5.68 12.20 -2.45
C ILE A 51 5.00 11.06 -3.23
N PHE A 52 4.97 11.10 -4.57
CA PHE A 52 4.43 10.00 -5.37
C PHE A 52 5.08 8.66 -5.01
N ILE A 53 6.41 8.60 -5.04
CA ILE A 53 7.15 7.38 -4.71
C ILE A 53 6.83 6.92 -3.28
N SER A 54 6.81 7.85 -2.32
CA SER A 54 6.57 7.53 -0.91
C SER A 54 5.15 6.97 -0.69
N LEU A 55 4.12 7.57 -1.30
CA LEU A 55 2.74 7.05 -1.27
C LEU A 55 2.66 5.64 -1.86
N HIS A 56 3.38 5.40 -2.96
CA HIS A 56 3.45 4.09 -3.59
C HIS A 56 4.08 3.03 -2.68
N VAL A 57 5.21 3.35 -2.06
CA VAL A 57 5.88 2.43 -1.13
C VAL A 57 4.97 2.11 0.05
N VAL A 58 4.31 3.11 0.64
CA VAL A 58 3.38 2.90 1.75
C VAL A 58 2.22 1.99 1.34
N LEU A 59 1.62 2.21 0.17
CA LEU A 59 0.53 1.37 -0.33
C LEU A 59 1.00 -0.06 -0.57
N GLU A 60 2.05 -0.24 -1.37
CA GLU A 60 2.50 -1.56 -1.82
C GLU A 60 3.04 -2.40 -0.67
N VAL A 61 3.93 -1.84 0.15
CA VAL A 61 4.51 -2.55 1.29
C VAL A 61 3.45 -2.79 2.37
N GLY A 62 2.56 -1.83 2.61
CA GLY A 62 1.45 -1.97 3.56
C GLY A 62 0.50 -3.11 3.17
N LEU A 63 0.05 -3.13 1.92
CA LEU A 63 -0.82 -4.19 1.42
C LEU A 63 -0.14 -5.55 1.39
N ASN A 64 1.13 -5.63 0.95
CA ASN A 64 1.88 -6.88 1.00
C ASN A 64 1.98 -7.42 2.43
N ALA A 65 2.33 -6.57 3.40
CA ALA A 65 2.38 -6.98 4.81
C ALA A 65 1.03 -7.48 5.32
N LEU A 66 -0.06 -6.77 4.99
CA LEU A 66 -1.42 -7.21 5.32
C LEU A 66 -1.73 -8.59 4.73
N PHE A 67 -1.47 -8.80 3.44
CA PHE A 67 -1.77 -10.07 2.77
C PHE A 67 -0.94 -11.24 3.29
N ARG A 68 0.33 -11.02 3.66
CA ARG A 68 1.14 -12.03 4.35
C ARG A 68 0.45 -12.49 5.64
N HIS A 69 0.01 -11.54 6.46
CA HIS A 69 -0.65 -11.85 7.73
C HIS A 69 -1.98 -12.58 7.53
N LEU A 70 -2.83 -12.10 6.63
CA LEU A 70 -4.11 -12.76 6.34
C LEU A 70 -3.91 -14.19 5.83
N SER A 71 -2.90 -14.41 4.99
CA SER A 71 -2.59 -15.73 4.44
C SER A 71 -2.04 -16.68 5.51
N LEU A 72 -1.08 -16.22 6.33
CA LEU A 72 -0.52 -17.02 7.43
C LEU A 72 -1.59 -17.44 8.44
N MET A 73 -2.58 -16.58 8.70
CA MET A 73 -3.72 -16.93 9.56
C MET A 73 -4.66 -17.97 8.93
N SER A 74 -4.70 -18.04 7.60
CA SER A 74 -5.61 -18.92 6.86
C SER A 74 -5.02 -20.31 6.59
N ILE A 75 -3.69 -20.43 6.56
CA ILE A 75 -2.99 -21.69 6.28
C ILE A 75 -2.94 -22.55 7.54
N LYS A 76 -3.60 -23.71 7.49
CA LYS A 76 -3.63 -24.72 8.56
C LYS A 76 -2.72 -25.92 8.28
N LYS A 77 -1.71 -25.74 7.44
CA LYS A 77 -0.79 -26.81 7.00
C LYS A 77 0.56 -26.63 7.69
N ASP A 78 1.25 -27.73 7.96
CA ASP A 78 2.64 -27.74 8.41
C ASP A 78 3.57 -27.42 7.21
N VAL A 79 3.57 -26.16 6.79
CA VAL A 79 4.47 -25.60 5.78
C VAL A 79 5.28 -24.51 6.46
N ASP A 80 6.55 -24.39 6.06
CA ASP A 80 7.43 -23.35 6.59
C ASP A 80 6.87 -21.95 6.34
N GLU A 81 6.80 -21.13 7.39
CA GLU A 81 6.27 -19.76 7.30
C GLU A 81 7.07 -18.90 6.33
N PHE A 82 8.39 -19.13 6.25
CA PHE A 82 9.26 -18.39 5.35
C PHE A 82 8.95 -18.72 3.88
N GLU A 83 8.81 -20.00 3.53
CA GLU A 83 8.38 -20.42 2.19
C GLU A 83 7.01 -19.83 1.81
N ILE A 84 6.07 -19.77 2.75
CA ILE A 84 4.76 -19.11 2.52
C ILE A 84 4.95 -17.63 2.20
N ILE A 85 5.77 -16.92 2.97
CA ILE A 85 6.02 -15.48 2.78
C ILE A 85 6.68 -15.23 1.43
N GLU A 86 7.69 -16.00 1.04
CA GLU A 86 8.36 -15.85 -0.26
C GLU A 86 7.40 -16.06 -1.43
N ASN A 87 6.56 -17.09 -1.35
CA ASN A 87 5.55 -17.36 -2.38
C ASN A 87 4.52 -16.24 -2.47
N ILE A 88 4.07 -15.70 -1.34
CA ILE A 88 3.18 -14.55 -1.33
C ILE A 88 3.92 -13.37 -1.97
N ASP A 89 5.14 -13.06 -1.57
CA ASP A 89 5.90 -11.92 -2.06
C ASP A 89 6.20 -11.96 -3.55
N GLY A 90 6.34 -13.15 -4.14
CA GLY A 90 6.46 -13.34 -5.58
C GLY A 90 5.23 -12.90 -6.39
N ILE A 91 4.07 -12.74 -5.75
CA ILE A 91 2.84 -12.29 -6.40
C ILE A 91 2.76 -10.76 -6.37
N ASN A 92 2.34 -10.14 -7.47
CA ASN A 92 2.10 -8.70 -7.52
C ASN A 92 1.00 -8.29 -6.53
N PHE A 93 1.21 -7.20 -5.78
CA PHE A 93 0.23 -6.71 -4.79
C PHE A 93 -1.15 -6.42 -5.39
N ILE A 94 -1.23 -6.01 -6.66
CA ILE A 94 -2.50 -5.80 -7.37
C ILE A 94 -3.26 -7.12 -7.51
N ASP A 95 -2.56 -8.19 -7.90
CA ASP A 95 -3.14 -9.51 -8.08
C ASP A 95 -3.57 -10.09 -6.73
N LYS A 96 -2.80 -9.86 -5.66
CA LYS A 96 -3.21 -10.20 -4.28
C LYS A 96 -4.50 -9.49 -3.89
N THR A 97 -4.63 -8.20 -4.20
CA THR A 97 -5.87 -7.46 -3.92
C THR A 97 -7.06 -8.01 -4.68
N ILE A 98 -6.89 -8.39 -5.96
CA ILE A 98 -7.93 -9.05 -6.76
C ILE A 98 -8.36 -10.36 -6.10
N LEU A 99 -7.39 -11.22 -5.74
CA LEU A 99 -7.66 -12.50 -5.08
C LEU A 99 -8.37 -12.29 -3.75
N PHE A 100 -7.94 -11.33 -2.94
CA PHE A 100 -8.58 -11.01 -1.67
C PHE A 100 -10.04 -10.59 -1.85
N ILE A 101 -10.33 -9.69 -2.79
CA ILE A 101 -11.67 -9.14 -3.02
C ILE A 101 -12.63 -10.18 -3.64
N TYR A 102 -12.15 -11.08 -4.50
CA TYR A 102 -13.04 -12.01 -5.20
C TYR A 102 -13.08 -13.42 -4.62
N ASN A 103 -12.08 -13.84 -3.83
CA ASN A 103 -11.99 -15.21 -3.32
C ASN A 103 -12.17 -15.31 -1.79
N SER A 104 -12.27 -14.19 -1.08
CA SER A 104 -12.64 -14.21 0.33
C SER A 104 -14.16 -14.20 0.49
N LYS A 105 -14.64 -14.65 1.65
CA LYS A 105 -16.05 -14.52 2.03
C LYS A 105 -16.26 -13.21 2.76
N PHE A 106 -17.27 -12.45 2.35
CA PHE A 106 -17.62 -11.16 2.95
C PHE A 106 -19.08 -11.14 3.37
N GLU A 107 -19.33 -10.61 4.56
CA GLU A 107 -20.66 -10.30 5.08
C GLU A 107 -20.88 -8.79 5.03
N PHE A 108 -21.50 -8.31 3.95
CA PHE A 108 -21.71 -6.88 3.73
C PHE A 108 -22.90 -6.30 4.54
N GLY A 109 -23.85 -7.15 4.95
CA GLY A 109 -25.08 -6.71 5.61
C GLY A 109 -25.81 -5.64 4.79
N ASP A 110 -26.15 -4.52 5.45
CA ASP A 110 -26.81 -3.38 4.80
C ASP A 110 -25.87 -2.50 3.95
N ASN A 111 -24.55 -2.76 3.98
CA ASN A 111 -23.54 -1.92 3.32
C ASN A 111 -23.23 -2.33 1.86
N VAL A 112 -24.18 -2.93 1.15
CA VAL A 112 -24.00 -3.39 -0.24
C VAL A 112 -23.69 -2.23 -1.20
N ALA A 113 -24.23 -1.04 -0.92
CA ALA A 113 -23.92 0.16 -1.70
C ALA A 113 -22.43 0.55 -1.60
N ASP A 114 -21.85 0.47 -0.40
CA ASP A 114 -20.42 0.71 -0.19
C ASP A 114 -19.58 -0.39 -0.83
N ALA A 115 -20.01 -1.64 -0.79
CA ALA A 115 -19.33 -2.72 -1.51
C ALA A 115 -19.28 -2.45 -3.03
N SER A 116 -20.38 -1.94 -3.60
CA SER A 116 -20.46 -1.57 -5.02
C SER A 116 -19.53 -0.39 -5.35
N LYS A 117 -19.48 0.63 -4.49
CA LYS A 117 -18.56 1.76 -4.61
C LYS A 117 -17.09 1.29 -4.57
N TYR A 118 -16.73 0.52 -3.56
CA TYR A 118 -15.37 0.07 -3.29
C TYR A 118 -14.89 -1.07 -4.20
N HIS A 119 -15.78 -1.72 -4.95
CA HIS A 119 -15.39 -2.64 -6.02
C HIS A 119 -14.44 -1.98 -7.05
N SER A 120 -14.56 -0.67 -7.26
CA SER A 120 -13.69 0.10 -8.17
C SER A 120 -12.24 0.23 -7.72
N ILE A 121 -11.89 -0.15 -6.48
CA ILE A 121 -10.52 -0.08 -5.94
C ILE A 121 -9.51 -0.76 -6.85
N ILE A 122 -9.85 -1.90 -7.45
CA ILE A 122 -8.91 -2.65 -8.31
C ILE A 122 -8.49 -1.78 -9.51
N GLY A 123 -9.44 -1.06 -10.12
CA GLY A 123 -9.16 -0.10 -11.18
C GLY A 123 -8.35 1.08 -10.68
N THR A 124 -8.70 1.61 -9.50
CA THR A 124 -8.00 2.73 -8.86
C THR A 124 -6.55 2.38 -8.52
N ILE A 125 -6.28 1.19 -7.99
CA ILE A 125 -4.92 0.68 -7.70
C ILE A 125 -4.09 0.60 -8.98
N LYS A 126 -4.65 0.03 -10.07
CA LYS A 126 -3.94 -0.06 -11.35
C LYS A 126 -3.59 1.32 -11.90
N ASN A 127 -4.53 2.25 -11.84
CA ASN A 127 -4.30 3.64 -12.28
C ASN A 127 -3.23 4.33 -11.42
N PHE A 128 -3.34 4.20 -10.10
CA PHE A 128 -2.37 4.71 -9.15
C PHE A 128 -0.98 4.15 -9.49
N ALA A 129 -0.81 2.83 -9.55
CA ALA A 129 0.47 2.15 -9.84
C ALA A 129 1.10 2.56 -11.18
N ALA A 130 0.31 2.94 -12.18
CA ALA A 130 0.81 3.40 -13.47
C ALA A 130 1.65 4.68 -13.36
N MET A 131 1.39 5.56 -12.39
CA MET A 131 2.20 6.77 -12.17
C MET A 131 3.61 6.41 -11.72
N ARG A 132 3.75 5.56 -10.68
CA ARG A 132 5.06 5.03 -10.26
C ARG A 132 5.78 4.30 -11.37
N ASN A 133 5.07 3.48 -12.15
CA ASN A 133 5.72 2.75 -13.24
C ASN A 133 6.35 3.72 -14.24
N LYS A 134 5.64 4.81 -14.59
CA LYS A 134 6.21 5.83 -15.45
C LYS A 134 7.44 6.52 -14.81
N LEU A 135 7.40 6.80 -13.52
CA LEU A 135 8.51 7.44 -12.79
C LEU A 135 9.75 6.54 -12.68
N LEU A 136 9.58 5.25 -12.36
CA LEU A 136 10.70 4.33 -12.11
C LEU A 136 11.25 3.63 -13.36
N HIS A 137 10.47 3.50 -14.43
CA HIS A 137 10.94 2.90 -15.69
C HIS A 137 11.68 3.90 -16.60
N GLY A 138 12.14 5.03 -16.06
CA GLY A 138 13.03 5.94 -16.76
C GLY A 138 12.39 6.71 -17.92
N HIS A 139 11.06 6.88 -17.92
CA HIS A 139 10.44 7.76 -18.90
C HIS A 139 11.00 9.18 -18.72
N SER A 140 11.38 9.81 -19.83
CA SER A 140 12.02 11.13 -19.80
C SER A 140 11.13 12.15 -19.08
N ILE A 141 11.68 12.78 -18.04
CA ILE A 141 11.15 14.01 -17.41
C ILE A 141 11.94 15.16 -18.03
N SER A 142 11.45 15.72 -19.13
CA SER A 142 12.19 16.72 -19.90
C SER A 142 11.32 17.87 -20.36
N THR A 143 11.96 19.04 -20.46
CA THR A 143 11.44 20.20 -21.18
C THR A 143 12.34 20.41 -22.38
N ILE A 144 11.75 20.37 -23.58
CA ILE A 144 12.42 20.72 -24.82
C ILE A 144 12.11 22.20 -25.10
N PHE A 145 13.17 23.01 -25.20
CA PHE A 145 13.07 24.42 -25.55
C PHE A 145 13.29 24.55 -27.06
N ASP A 146 12.26 24.93 -27.82
CA ASP A 146 12.36 25.11 -29.29
C ASP A 146 12.41 26.57 -29.75
N GLY A 147 12.65 27.50 -28.83
CA GLY A 147 12.79 28.94 -29.12
C GLY A 147 11.46 29.70 -29.16
N GLU A 148 10.33 29.05 -29.45
CA GLU A 148 8.99 29.67 -29.43
C GLU A 148 8.07 29.09 -28.35
N ARG A 149 8.25 27.82 -27.96
CA ARG A 149 7.47 27.18 -26.89
C ARG A 149 8.29 26.18 -26.07
N ASN A 150 7.88 26.02 -24.81
CA ASN A 150 8.34 24.93 -23.96
C ASN A 150 7.48 23.68 -24.23
N LYS A 151 8.09 22.59 -24.71
CA LYS A 151 7.42 21.29 -24.85
C LYS A 151 7.83 20.38 -23.70
N HIS A 152 6.88 20.08 -22.81
CA HIS A 152 7.09 19.14 -21.71
C HIS A 152 6.79 17.71 -22.13
N SER A 153 7.61 16.76 -21.65
CA SER A 153 7.33 15.33 -21.79
C SER A 153 6.00 14.95 -21.13
N GLY A 154 5.41 13.85 -21.56
CA GLY A 154 4.13 13.38 -21.02
C GLY A 154 4.18 13.15 -19.50
N LEU A 155 5.31 12.67 -18.97
CA LEU A 155 5.48 12.47 -17.53
C LEU A 155 5.62 13.80 -16.78
N LYS A 156 6.38 14.77 -17.32
CA LYS A 156 6.56 16.08 -16.69
C LYS A 156 5.23 16.84 -16.55
N LYS A 157 4.31 16.69 -17.50
CA LYS A 157 2.93 17.24 -17.41
C LYS A 157 2.08 16.67 -16.27
N ASN A 158 2.47 15.52 -15.70
CA ASN A 158 1.77 14.90 -14.57
C ASN A 158 2.42 15.26 -13.22
N ILE A 159 3.53 15.99 -13.20
CA ILE A 159 4.21 16.41 -11.96
C ILE A 159 3.67 17.80 -11.62
N THR A 160 2.42 17.84 -11.18
CA THR A 160 1.70 19.08 -10.79
C THR A 160 0.98 18.87 -9.47
N LEU A 161 0.60 19.97 -8.82
CA LEU A 161 -0.16 19.93 -7.57
C LEU A 161 -1.53 19.29 -7.75
N GLU A 162 -2.22 19.55 -8.87
CA GLU A 162 -3.54 18.96 -9.13
C GLU A 162 -3.47 17.44 -9.23
N ASN A 163 -2.46 16.91 -9.94
CA ASN A 163 -2.27 15.48 -10.01
C ASN A 163 -1.76 14.91 -8.67
N LEU A 164 -1.02 15.67 -7.87
CA LEU A 164 -0.67 15.27 -6.50
C LEU A 164 -1.90 15.06 -5.63
N GLU A 165 -2.83 16.02 -5.62
CA GLU A 165 -4.10 15.87 -4.92
C GLU A 165 -4.89 14.66 -5.43
N GLU A 166 -4.93 14.44 -6.74
CA GLU A 166 -5.61 13.29 -7.33
C GLU A 166 -5.01 11.96 -6.85
N GLN A 167 -3.67 11.85 -6.79
CA GLN A 167 -3.01 10.65 -6.26
C GLN A 167 -3.28 10.46 -4.76
N ILE A 168 -3.31 11.54 -3.97
CA ILE A 168 -3.70 11.46 -2.55
C ILE A 168 -5.15 10.99 -2.40
N ARG A 169 -6.08 11.51 -3.21
CA ARG A 169 -7.49 11.05 -3.23
C ARG A 169 -7.60 9.56 -3.57
N LYS A 170 -6.87 9.10 -4.58
CA LYS A 170 -6.82 7.68 -4.96
C LYS A 170 -6.27 6.82 -3.83
N PHE A 171 -5.15 7.23 -3.24
CA PHE A 171 -4.53 6.53 -2.12
C PHE A 171 -5.52 6.34 -0.95
N ARG A 172 -6.20 7.41 -0.54
CA ARG A 172 -7.21 7.37 0.52
C ARG A 172 -8.37 6.45 0.17
N PHE A 173 -8.92 6.60 -1.04
CA PHE A 173 -10.01 5.75 -1.51
C PHE A 173 -9.65 4.26 -1.47
N ILE A 174 -8.42 3.91 -1.85
CA ILE A 174 -7.92 2.54 -1.78
C ILE A 174 -7.87 2.07 -0.31
N PHE A 175 -7.29 2.86 0.59
CA PHE A 175 -7.20 2.51 2.01
C PHE A 175 -8.57 2.35 2.66
N ASP A 176 -9.49 3.28 2.41
CA ASP A 176 -10.86 3.23 2.93
C ASP A 176 -11.58 1.97 2.50
N GLY A 177 -11.50 1.63 1.22
CA GLY A 177 -12.17 0.44 0.75
C GLY A 177 -11.48 -0.86 1.18
N MET A 178 -10.15 -0.87 1.35
CA MET A 178 -9.46 -2.03 1.97
C MET A 178 -9.84 -2.21 3.45
N ARG A 179 -10.04 -1.12 4.20
CA ARG A 179 -10.58 -1.17 5.57
C ARG A 179 -11.99 -1.73 5.57
N PHE A 180 -12.84 -1.27 4.66
CA PHE A 180 -14.21 -1.76 4.47
C PHE A 180 -14.24 -3.28 4.19
N PHE A 181 -13.44 -3.77 3.25
CA PHE A 181 -13.38 -5.21 2.98
C PHE A 181 -12.86 -6.00 4.18
N LEU A 182 -11.90 -5.47 4.93
CA LEU A 182 -11.41 -6.13 6.16
C LEU A 182 -12.50 -6.17 7.24
N ASP A 183 -13.33 -5.14 7.37
CA ASP A 183 -14.47 -5.13 8.29
C ASP A 183 -15.49 -6.20 7.92
N CYS A 184 -15.86 -6.27 6.65
CA CYS A 184 -16.82 -7.24 6.14
C CYS A 184 -16.25 -8.65 6.00
N LEU A 185 -14.95 -8.88 6.23
CA LEU A 185 -14.34 -10.20 6.08
C LEU A 185 -14.93 -11.19 7.09
N ASP A 186 -15.59 -12.23 6.57
CA ASP A 186 -16.04 -13.39 7.33
C ASP A 186 -14.81 -14.24 7.67
N SER A 187 -14.31 -14.05 8.90
CA SER A 187 -13.11 -14.71 9.39
C SER A 187 -13.13 -14.86 10.90
N SER A 188 -12.30 -15.73 11.43
CA SER A 188 -12.08 -15.89 12.88
C SER A 188 -11.28 -14.73 13.51
N LEU A 189 -10.96 -13.68 12.75
CA LEU A 189 -10.22 -12.53 13.24
C LEU A 189 -11.14 -11.69 14.14
N ALA A 190 -10.77 -11.56 15.41
CA ALA A 190 -11.46 -10.70 16.34
C ALA A 190 -11.38 -9.21 15.91
N GLN A 191 -12.35 -8.41 16.35
CA GLN A 191 -12.47 -7.01 15.92
C GLN A 191 -11.23 -6.17 16.30
N ASP A 192 -10.64 -6.42 17.45
CA ASP A 192 -9.39 -5.79 17.88
C ASP A 192 -8.21 -6.12 16.96
N GLY A 193 -8.16 -7.35 16.45
CA GLY A 193 -7.23 -7.80 15.42
C GLY A 193 -7.42 -7.06 14.10
N LYS A 194 -8.67 -6.92 13.63
CA LYS A 194 -9.01 -6.12 12.43
C LYS A 194 -8.53 -4.68 12.60
N GLU A 195 -8.84 -4.05 13.73
CA GLU A 195 -8.41 -2.68 14.04
C GLU A 195 -6.89 -2.53 14.13
N SER A 196 -6.19 -3.53 14.67
CA SER A 196 -4.73 -3.54 14.72
C SER A 196 -4.12 -3.54 13.32
N PHE A 197 -4.63 -4.37 12.41
CA PHE A 197 -4.18 -4.38 11.00
C PHE A 197 -4.47 -3.07 10.29
N LYS A 198 -5.65 -2.47 10.50
CA LYS A 198 -5.95 -1.16 9.91
C LYS A 198 -4.96 -0.09 10.37
N ARG A 199 -4.68 -0.01 11.67
CA ARG A 199 -3.71 0.97 12.21
C ARG A 199 -2.30 0.76 11.67
N ALA A 200 -1.86 -0.50 11.58
CA ALA A 200 -0.51 -0.81 11.13
C ALA A 200 -0.31 -0.55 9.63
N TYR A 201 -1.24 -1.03 8.80
CA TYR A 201 -1.01 -1.18 7.36
C TYR A 201 -1.92 -0.32 6.49
N LEU A 202 -3.08 0.07 6.99
CA LEU A 202 -4.09 0.85 6.26
C LEU A 202 -4.35 2.17 7.01
N ASN A 203 -3.33 2.89 7.46
CA ASN A 203 -3.48 4.19 8.14
C ASN A 203 -2.96 5.32 7.26
N ASP A 204 -3.82 6.31 6.95
CA ASP A 204 -3.55 7.47 6.11
C ASP A 204 -3.51 8.81 6.87
N ASP A 205 -3.54 8.79 8.21
CA ASP A 205 -3.57 9.98 9.07
C ASP A 205 -2.31 10.87 8.93
N PHE A 206 -1.25 10.32 8.32
CA PHE A 206 -0.03 11.06 8.01
C PHE A 206 -0.21 12.08 6.87
N LEU A 207 -1.32 12.01 6.13
CA LEU A 207 -1.66 12.93 5.05
C LEU A 207 -2.58 14.03 5.59
N PRO A 208 -2.36 15.32 5.26
CA PRO A 208 -3.26 16.38 5.67
C PRO A 208 -4.63 16.27 4.98
N HIS A 209 -5.65 16.90 5.54
CA HIS A 209 -6.93 17.02 4.85
C HIS A 209 -6.75 17.81 3.55
N LEU A 210 -7.35 17.33 2.46
CA LEU A 210 -7.18 17.90 1.12
C LEU A 210 -7.70 19.34 0.99
N SER A 211 -8.45 19.84 1.96
CA SER A 211 -8.87 21.26 2.03
C SER A 211 -7.73 22.21 2.44
N ILE A 212 -6.52 21.69 2.67
CA ILE A 212 -5.34 22.42 3.18
C ILE A 212 -4.21 22.45 2.13
N LEU A 213 -4.35 21.71 1.02
CA LEU A 213 -3.44 21.74 -0.13
C LEU A 213 -3.96 22.68 -1.20
#